data_AF-A0A1X7VDP7-F1
#
_entry.id   AF-A0A1X7VDP7-F1
#
_cell.length_a   1.000
_cell.length_b   1.000
_cell.length_c   1.000
_cell.angle_alpha   90.00
_cell.angle_beta   90.00
_cell.angle_gamma   90.00
#
_symmetry.space_group_name_H-M   'P 1'
#
loop_
_entity.id
_entity.type
_entity.pdbx_description
1 polymer ?
#
loop_
_entity_poly.entity_id
_entity_poly.type
_entity_poly.pdbx_seq_one_letter_code
_entity_poly.pdbx_strand_id
1 'polypeptide(L)'
;MGRGFGSLGVRVRHIITYSLSPYEQRAFAGVLTKSPANWLRRISDQLPYMAPGFISLWFIIHYSKKNHDMRLRKNLDDYANEE
;
A
#
# COMPACT_ATOMS: atom_id res chain seq x y z
N MET A 1 -1.80 2.54 -34.78
CA MET A 1 -2.27 1.70 -33.66
C MET A 1 -3.60 2.26 -33.19
N GLY A 2 -4.62 1.42 -33.06
CA GLY A 2 -6.02 1.80 -32.87
C GLY A 2 -6.26 2.74 -31.71
N ARG A 3 -6.95 3.86 -31.98
CA ARG A 3 -7.25 4.92 -30.98
C ARG A 3 -8.75 5.08 -30.71
N GLY A 4 -9.60 4.17 -31.22
CA GLY A 4 -11.06 4.27 -31.09
C GLY A 4 -11.78 2.93 -31.16
N PHE A 5 -13.03 2.92 -30.67
CA PHE A 5 -13.93 1.78 -30.74
C PHE A 5 -14.06 1.26 -32.18
N GLY A 6 -14.10 -0.06 -32.33
CA GLY A 6 -14.06 -0.74 -33.64
C GLY A 6 -12.66 -0.94 -34.23
N SER A 7 -11.63 -0.26 -33.70
CA SER A 7 -10.23 -0.39 -34.18
C SER A 7 -9.23 -0.76 -33.08
N LEU A 8 -9.70 -1.24 -31.92
CA LEU A 8 -8.93 -1.50 -30.69
C LEU A 8 -7.73 -2.47 -30.83
N GLY A 9 -7.49 -3.04 -32.01
CA GLY A 9 -6.39 -3.97 -32.26
C GLY A 9 -6.61 -5.37 -31.67
N VAL A 10 -7.72 -5.59 -30.98
CA VAL A 10 -8.11 -6.89 -30.42
C VAL A 10 -9.19 -7.52 -31.29
N ARG A 11 -8.99 -8.77 -31.72
CA ARG A 11 -10.02 -9.59 -32.36
C ARG A 11 -10.63 -10.54 -31.35
N VAL A 12 -11.87 -10.27 -30.95
CA VAL A 12 -12.65 -11.12 -30.05
C VAL A 12 -13.67 -11.90 -30.87
N ARG A 13 -13.79 -13.22 -30.67
CA ARG A 13 -14.81 -14.07 -31.31
C ARG A 13 -15.45 -14.98 -30.26
N HIS A 14 -16.73 -15.27 -30.40
CA HIS A 14 -17.49 -16.23 -29.58
C HIS A 14 -17.58 -15.92 -28.07
N ILE A 15 -17.70 -14.64 -27.68
CA ILE A 15 -17.97 -14.26 -26.28
C ILE A 15 -19.40 -13.71 -26.20
N ILE A 16 -20.20 -14.27 -25.29
CA ILE A 16 -21.55 -13.80 -24.96
C ILE A 16 -21.50 -13.20 -23.55
N THR A 17 -21.95 -11.95 -23.41
CA THR A 17 -21.97 -11.23 -22.13
C THR A 17 -23.39 -10.83 -21.77
N TYR A 18 -23.77 -11.03 -20.50
CA TYR A 18 -25.08 -10.66 -19.97
C TYR A 18 -24.92 -9.51 -18.96
N SER A 19 -25.86 -8.58 -18.96
CA SER A 19 -25.90 -7.43 -18.06
C SER A 19 -27.33 -7.10 -17.67
N LEU A 20 -27.53 -6.65 -16.43
CA LEU A 20 -28.82 -6.15 -15.94
C LEU A 20 -28.84 -4.61 -15.98
N SER A 21 -30.00 -3.99 -16.18
CA SER A 21 -30.13 -2.53 -16.11
C SER A 21 -29.67 -2.00 -14.74
N PRO A 22 -28.93 -0.87 -14.66
CA PRO A 22 -28.52 -0.30 -13.38
C PRO A 22 -29.69 0.01 -12.43
N TYR A 23 -30.87 0.33 -12.97
CA TYR A 23 -32.08 0.60 -12.20
C TYR A 23 -32.67 -0.65 -11.52
N GLU A 24 -32.25 -1.84 -11.96
CA GLU A 24 -32.68 -3.12 -11.39
C GLU A 24 -31.60 -3.72 -10.47
N GLN A 25 -30.39 -3.15 -10.45
CA GLN A 25 -29.28 -3.58 -9.62
C GLN A 25 -29.23 -2.82 -8.29
N ARG A 26 -28.61 -3.43 -7.27
CA ARG A 26 -28.26 -2.75 -6.02
C ARG A 26 -26.83 -2.22 -6.12
N ALA A 27 -26.65 -0.90 -6.00
CA ALA A 27 -25.33 -0.25 -6.13
C ALA A 27 -24.28 -0.79 -5.13
N PHE A 28 -24.70 -1.15 -3.92
CA PHE A 28 -23.83 -1.63 -2.84
C PHE A 28 -24.06 -3.10 -2.48
N ALA A 29 -24.40 -3.92 -3.48
CA ALA A 29 -24.62 -5.35 -3.26
C ALA A 29 -23.37 -6.02 -2.63
N GLY A 30 -23.54 -6.65 -1.47
CA GLY A 30 -22.47 -7.42 -0.82
C GLY A 30 -21.39 -6.61 -0.11
N VAL A 31 -21.61 -5.31 0.16
CA VAL A 31 -20.63 -4.46 0.86
C VAL A 31 -20.25 -4.97 2.25
N LEU A 32 -21.17 -5.58 2.99
CA LEU A 32 -20.88 -6.11 4.33
C LEU A 32 -20.50 -7.59 4.32
N THR A 33 -20.86 -8.33 3.28
CA THR A 33 -20.68 -9.80 3.24
C THR A 33 -19.49 -10.24 2.39
N LYS A 34 -19.25 -9.59 1.25
CA LYS A 34 -18.20 -9.97 0.29
C LYS A 34 -17.03 -8.98 0.29
N SER A 35 -17.32 -7.68 0.40
CA SER A 35 -16.27 -6.67 0.31
C SER A 35 -15.21 -6.75 1.41
N PRO A 36 -15.52 -7.07 2.69
CA PRO A 36 -14.49 -7.11 3.73
C PRO A 36 -13.46 -8.22 3.48
N ALA A 37 -13.91 -9.41 3.09
CA ALA A 37 -13.03 -10.53 2.76
C ALA A 37 -12.12 -10.19 1.56
N ASN A 38 -12.68 -9.59 0.51
CA ASN A 38 -11.88 -9.20 -0.65
C ASN A 38 -10.92 -8.03 -0.34
N TRP A 39 -11.33 -7.08 0.51
CA TRP A 39 -10.48 -5.97 0.94
C TRP A 39 -9.29 -6.47 1.76
N LEU A 40 -9.52 -7.36 2.73
CA LEU A 40 -8.45 -7.99 3.51
C LEU A 40 -7.48 -8.76 2.60
N ARG A 41 -7.99 -9.56 1.67
CA ARG A 41 -7.15 -10.28 0.69
C ARG A 41 -6.27 -9.32 -0.12
N ARG A 42 -6.85 -8.21 -0.62
CA ARG A 42 -6.08 -7.22 -1.38
C ARG A 42 -5.01 -6.53 -0.55
N ILE A 43 -5.28 -6.26 0.72
CA ILE A 43 -4.27 -5.69 1.64
C ILE A 43 -3.17 -6.70 1.92
N SER A 44 -3.52 -7.95 2.24
CA SER A 44 -2.54 -9.00 2.53
C SER A 44 -1.61 -9.26 1.34
N ASP A 45 -2.14 -9.22 0.12
CA ASP A 45 -1.35 -9.43 -1.10
C ASP A 45 -0.33 -8.29 -1.32
N GLN A 46 -0.64 -7.08 -0.87
CA GLN A 46 0.20 -5.90 -1.09
C GLN A 46 1.17 -5.62 0.07
N LEU A 47 0.83 -6.07 1.29
CA LEU A 47 1.65 -5.85 2.48
C LEU A 47 3.12 -6.26 2.32
N PRO A 48 3.48 -7.42 1.73
CA PRO A 48 4.88 -7.81 1.55
C PRO A 48 5.71 -6.83 0.71
N TYR A 49 5.08 -6.10 -0.20
CA TYR A 49 5.76 -5.13 -1.07
C TYR A 49 5.87 -3.74 -0.42
N MET A 50 4.85 -3.34 0.34
CA MET A 50 4.82 -2.01 0.96
C MET A 50 5.49 -1.99 2.35
N ALA A 51 5.29 -3.05 3.14
CA ALA A 51 5.73 -3.10 4.53
C ALA A 51 7.24 -2.90 4.70
N PRO A 52 8.14 -3.50 3.87
CA PRO A 52 9.58 -3.28 4.03
C PRO A 52 9.95 -1.80 3.96
N GLY A 53 9.39 -1.05 3.00
CA GLY A 53 9.68 0.38 2.86
C GLY A 53 9.25 1.21 4.06
N PHE A 54 8.04 0.98 4.57
CA PHE A 54 7.54 1.68 5.76
C PHE A 54 8.30 1.30 7.03
N ILE A 55 8.60 0.01 7.20
CA ILE A 55 9.37 -0.50 8.34
C ILE A 55 10.77 0.11 8.33
N SER A 56 11.47 0.10 7.19
CA SER A 56 12.79 0.72 7.05
C SER A 56 12.77 2.20 7.38
N LEU A 57 11.80 2.96 6.85
CA LEU A 57 11.64 4.38 7.15
C LEU A 57 11.44 4.62 8.64
N TRP A 58 10.55 3.86 9.28
CA TRP A 58 10.30 3.98 10.72
C TRP A 58 11.57 3.70 11.53
N PHE A 59 12.32 2.64 11.20
CA PHE A 59 13.58 2.32 11.86
C PHE A 59 14.61 3.44 11.72
N ILE A 60 14.79 3.99 10.51
CA ILE A 60 15.75 5.09 10.26
C ILE A 60 15.40 6.30 11.11
N ILE A 61 14.13 6.72 11.12
CA ILE A 61 13.68 7.90 11.88
C ILE A 61 13.87 7.66 13.39
N HIS A 62 13.44 6.49 13.88
CA HIS A 62 13.52 6.15 15.29
C HIS A 62 14.96 6.09 15.79
N TYR A 63 15.83 5.38 15.05
CA TYR A 63 17.25 5.29 15.35
C TYR A 63 17.91 6.67 15.30
N SER A 64 17.70 7.43 14.22
CA SER A 64 18.34 8.75 14.04
C SER A 64 18.01 9.71 15.19
N LYS A 65 16.74 9.76 15.60
CA LYS A 65 16.31 10.60 16.73
C LYS A 65 16.97 10.17 18.03
N LYS A 66 16.94 8.88 18.35
CA LYS A 66 17.55 8.36 19.59
C LYS A 66 19.05 8.62 19.64
N ASN A 67 19.77 8.41 18.54
CA ASN A 67 21.21 8.67 18.51
C ASN A 67 21.55 10.15 18.59
N HIS A 68 20.75 11.00 17.96
CA HIS A 68 20.94 12.45 18.06
C HIS A 68 20.81 12.91 19.51
N ASP A 69 19.75 12.48 20.20
CA ASP A 69 19.53 12.81 21.62
C ASP A 69 20.65 12.26 22.52
N MET A 70 21.16 11.05 22.22
CA MET A 70 22.29 10.47 22.96
C MET A 70 23.59 11.26 22.76
N ARG A 71 23.88 11.72 21.52
CA ARG A 71 25.09 12.47 21.18
C ARG A 71 25.09 13.91 21.70
N LEU A 72 23.92 14.48 21.97
CA LEU A 72 23.81 15.79 22.62
C LEU A 72 24.11 15.73 24.13
N ARG A 73 24.07 14.54 24.74
CA ARG A 73 24.41 14.38 26.16
C ARG A 73 25.93 14.45 26.32
N LYS A 74 26.36 15.11 27.40
CA LYS A 74 27.77 15.16 27.79
C LYS A 74 28.28 13.75 28.10
N ASN A 75 29.46 13.42 27.60
CA ASN A 75 30.16 12.20 27.98
C ASN A 75 31.02 12.48 29.23
N LEU A 76 30.93 11.61 30.24
CA LEU A 76 31.69 11.78 31.49
C LEU A 76 33.19 11.52 31.28
N ASP A 77 33.53 10.61 30.36
CA ASP A 77 34.92 10.22 30.09
C ASP A 77 35.74 11.35 29.46
N ASP A 78 35.09 12.31 28.80
CA ASP A 78 35.76 13.46 28.17
C ASP A 78 36.36 14.42 29.22
N TYR A 79 35.86 14.40 30.46
CA TYR A 79 36.32 15.25 31.57
C TYR A 79 37.21 14.51 32.57
N ALA A 80 37.54 13.24 32.34
CA ALA A 80 38.25 12.40 33.30
C ALA A 80 39.74 12.77 33.49
N ASN A 81 40.34 13.49 32.54
CA ASN A 81 41.76 13.87 32.54
C ASN A 81 41.98 15.39 32.50
N GLU A 82 40.93 16.19 32.74
CA GLU A 82 41.05 17.64 32.91
C GLU A 82 41.37 17.92 34.39
N GLU A 83 42.66 17.85 34.73
CA GLU A 83 43.23 18.28 36.02
C GLU A 83 44.00 19.61 35.85
#